data_AF-A0A0R3RRW4-F1
#
_entry.id   AF-A0A0R3RRW4-F1
#
_cell.length_a   1.000
_cell.length_b   1.000
_cell.length_c   1.000
_cell.angle_alpha   90.00
_cell.angle_beta   90.00
_cell.angle_gamma   90.00
#
_symmetry.space_group_name_H-M   'P 1'
#
loop_
_entity.id
_entity.type
_entity.pdbx_description
1 polymer ?
#
loop_
_entity_poly.entity_id
_entity_poly.type
_entity_poly.pdbx_seq_one_letter_code
_entity_poly.pdbx_strand_id
1 'polypeptide(L)'
;MGLIDKPIIIDGKDHLLGRLASVISKQLLLGQKIVVVRCEEIAISGNFHRSKLKFMSFLRKRCNVKPARGPYHFRAPSRIFWRTVRGMLPHKTHRGKAALLRLKAFDGIPQPYDRVKRQVHPSALRHLALKPRRKYCTVLNTVINSGGFSVGRLAHEVGWQYRDVVAKLEAKRKLKSAAFYEHKKMKSKLFAEALKSDVVKNSPYQNVAAESDRSNSSNMLAEISSLLDGKSYDIIALECEDLSSPAFLQLCIVDYAIKENIKVIYISATRSMLAFRAMASKVMIRLSEKFRFLPLSQFLPSGFIEDDDTFFECLLEEINGRIEVGDNEVFIIFDNFTVFCDFTNTLSRIPAFIRRLQQFNKNLEIKLVITLQSKGQISNIILHESDIILRIKRIGNGFARDVTGQLCVMERNGKAPYAENIFNYHLSGRSARLFPPGMSRPEL
;
A
#
# COMPACT_ATOMS: atom_id res chain seq x y z
N MET A 1 11.41 -1.80 14.67
CA MET A 1 11.47 -3.08 13.92
C MET A 1 12.72 -3.12 13.07
N GLY A 2 13.61 -4.06 13.34
CA GLY A 2 14.97 -4.15 12.79
C GLY A 2 15.04 -4.76 11.39
N LEU A 3 16.12 -4.44 10.69
CA LEU A 3 16.48 -4.95 9.37
C LEU A 3 16.45 -6.49 9.35
N ILE A 4 15.88 -7.07 8.28
CA ILE A 4 15.85 -8.52 8.09
C ILE A 4 17.29 -8.98 7.82
N ASP A 5 17.89 -9.70 8.77
CA ASP A 5 19.27 -10.18 8.62
C ASP A 5 19.41 -11.26 7.52
N LYS A 6 18.29 -11.91 7.18
CA LYS A 6 18.22 -12.89 6.08
C LYS A 6 18.36 -12.19 4.71
N PRO A 7 19.21 -12.71 3.80
CA PRO A 7 19.36 -12.13 2.48
C PRO A 7 18.08 -12.27 1.65
N ILE A 8 17.66 -11.18 1.01
CA ILE A 8 16.57 -11.20 0.04
C ILE A 8 17.14 -11.68 -1.29
N ILE A 9 16.59 -12.76 -1.82
CA ILE A 9 17.00 -13.33 -3.10
C ILE A 9 16.03 -12.85 -4.17
N ILE A 10 16.54 -12.20 -5.20
CA ILE A 10 15.76 -11.62 -6.29
C ILE A 10 16.08 -12.35 -7.59
N ASP A 11 15.04 -12.79 -8.31
CA ASP A 11 15.17 -13.33 -9.65
C ASP A 11 15.29 -12.19 -10.66
N GLY A 12 16.41 -12.14 -11.40
CA GLY A 12 16.69 -11.10 -12.39
C GLY A 12 15.91 -11.25 -13.70
N LYS A 13 15.27 -12.39 -13.95
CA LYS A 13 14.53 -12.64 -15.20
C LYS A 13 13.53 -11.54 -15.50
N ASP A 14 13.54 -11.04 -16.74
CA ASP A 14 12.57 -10.07 -17.26
C ASP A 14 12.48 -8.76 -16.46
N HIS A 15 13.46 -8.45 -15.61
CA HIS A 15 13.52 -7.17 -14.92
C HIS A 15 14.25 -6.12 -15.76
N LEU A 16 13.84 -4.86 -15.69
CA LEU A 16 14.55 -3.77 -16.33
C LEU A 16 15.79 -3.38 -15.51
N LEU A 17 16.98 -3.51 -16.11
CA LEU A 17 18.31 -3.30 -15.51
C LEU A 17 18.37 -2.07 -14.60
N GLY A 18 18.00 -0.90 -15.13
CA GLY A 18 18.09 0.37 -14.41
C GLY A 18 17.07 0.49 -13.28
N ARG A 19 15.83 0.02 -13.49
CA ARG A 19 14.78 0.09 -12.46
C ARG A 19 15.10 -0.84 -11.28
N LEU A 20 15.51 -2.07 -11.59
CA LEU A 20 15.93 -3.04 -10.59
C LEU A 20 17.15 -2.52 -9.80
N ALA A 21 18.15 -1.95 -10.49
CA ALA A 21 19.34 -1.41 -9.84
C ALA A 21 19.02 -0.25 -8.87
N SER A 22 18.07 0.63 -9.23
CA SER A 22 17.66 1.77 -8.40
C SER A 22 16.97 1.35 -7.10
N VAL A 23 16.07 0.37 -7.20
CA VAL A 23 15.39 -0.17 -6.01
C VAL A 23 16.40 -0.85 -5.09
N ILE A 24 17.30 -1.65 -5.67
CA ILE A 24 18.31 -2.38 -4.90
C ILE A 24 19.31 -1.41 -4.25
N SER A 25 19.76 -0.36 -4.94
CA SER A 25 20.72 0.60 -4.36
C SER A 25 20.15 1.28 -3.10
N LYS A 26 18.86 1.65 -3.11
CA LYS A 26 18.20 2.21 -1.93
C LYS A 26 18.13 1.20 -0.79
N GLN A 27 17.78 -0.05 -1.06
CA GLN A 27 17.72 -1.10 -0.04
C GLN A 27 19.09 -1.42 0.59
N LEU A 28 20.15 -1.44 -0.22
CA LEU A 28 21.52 -1.65 0.27
C LEU A 28 21.96 -0.53 1.23
N LEU A 29 21.53 0.72 0.99
CA LEU A 29 21.77 1.86 1.87
C LEU A 29 20.95 1.83 3.16
N LEU A 30 19.77 1.21 3.13
CA LEU A 30 18.96 0.93 4.32
C LEU A 30 19.56 -0.19 5.17
N GLY A 31 20.45 -1.01 4.61
CA GLY A 31 21.16 -2.07 5.33
C GLY A 31 20.75 -3.49 4.95
N GLN A 32 19.86 -3.64 3.97
CA GLN A 32 19.38 -4.95 3.53
C GLN A 32 20.48 -5.73 2.78
N LYS A 33 20.60 -7.03 3.06
CA LYS A 33 21.42 -7.96 2.27
C LYS A 33 20.62 -8.46 1.07
N ILE A 34 21.16 -8.30 -0.14
CA ILE A 34 20.45 -8.65 -1.39
C ILE A 34 21.32 -9.53 -2.27
N VAL A 35 20.73 -10.61 -2.78
CA VAL A 35 21.33 -11.51 -3.75
C VAL A 35 20.48 -11.48 -5.02
N VAL A 36 21.06 -11.08 -6.14
CA VAL A 36 20.40 -11.16 -7.45
C VAL A 36 20.94 -12.37 -8.19
N VAL A 37 20.03 -13.24 -8.62
CA VAL A 37 20.35 -14.41 -9.45
C VAL A 37 19.78 -14.23 -10.85
N ARG A 38 20.28 -15.02 -11.81
CA ARG A 38 19.87 -14.93 -13.22
C ARG A 38 20.09 -13.54 -13.83
N CYS A 39 21.23 -12.93 -13.53
CA CYS A 39 21.59 -11.61 -14.07
C CYS A 39 21.68 -11.60 -15.60
N GLU A 40 21.90 -12.76 -16.21
CA GLU A 40 21.87 -12.97 -17.64
C GLU A 40 20.46 -12.68 -18.21
N GLU A 41 19.37 -13.08 -17.56
CA GLU A 41 18.01 -12.86 -18.07
C GLU A 41 17.42 -11.45 -17.79
N ILE A 42 18.23 -10.50 -17.32
CA ILE A 42 17.82 -9.10 -17.11
C ILE A 42 17.55 -8.43 -18.47
N ALA A 43 16.56 -7.55 -18.55
CA ALA A 43 16.20 -6.80 -19.74
C ALA A 43 16.67 -5.33 -19.70
N ILE A 44 16.98 -4.78 -20.86
CA ILE A 44 17.26 -3.37 -21.13
C ILE A 44 16.26 -2.90 -22.18
N SER A 45 15.61 -1.77 -21.95
CA SER A 45 14.67 -1.21 -22.93
C SER A 45 15.39 -0.72 -24.18
N GLY A 46 14.70 -0.84 -25.33
CA GLY A 46 15.22 -0.43 -26.64
C GLY A 46 15.80 -1.58 -27.45
N ASN A 47 16.07 -1.29 -28.73
CA ASN A 47 16.59 -2.27 -29.67
C ASN A 47 17.99 -2.76 -29.28
N PHE A 48 18.29 -4.03 -29.59
CA PHE A 48 19.58 -4.67 -29.38
C PHE A 48 20.75 -3.84 -29.92
N HIS A 49 20.67 -3.39 -31.18
CA HIS A 49 21.73 -2.64 -31.84
C HIS A 49 22.11 -1.37 -31.07
N ARG A 50 21.11 -0.64 -30.55
CA ARG A 50 21.33 0.57 -29.75
C ARG A 50 22.07 0.25 -28.45
N SER A 51 21.67 -0.82 -27.77
CA SER A 51 22.33 -1.26 -26.53
C SER A 51 23.77 -1.72 -26.79
N LYS A 52 24.02 -2.41 -27.90
CA LYS A 52 25.37 -2.79 -28.35
C LYS A 52 26.23 -1.56 -28.62
N LEU A 53 25.75 -0.60 -29.41
CA LEU A 53 26.51 0.63 -29.70
C LEU A 53 26.84 1.43 -28.44
N LYS A 54 25.90 1.51 -27.49
CA LYS A 54 26.16 2.13 -26.18
C LYS A 54 27.30 1.43 -25.44
N PHE A 55 27.29 0.09 -25.43
CA PHE A 55 28.34 -0.68 -24.77
C PHE A 55 29.68 -0.57 -25.50
N MET A 56 29.71 -0.64 -26.83
CA MET A 56 30.92 -0.45 -27.64
C MET A 56 31.50 0.96 -27.45
N SER A 57 30.66 1.98 -27.34
CA SER A 57 31.09 3.33 -26.98
C SER A 57 31.75 3.37 -25.59
N PHE A 58 31.23 2.61 -24.62
CA PHE A 58 31.90 2.45 -23.32
C PHE A 58 33.26 1.75 -23.45
N LEU A 59 33.41 0.72 -24.29
CA LEU A 59 34.69 0.02 -24.49
C LEU A 59 35.80 0.91 -25.03
N ARG A 60 35.44 1.87 -25.88
CA ARG A 60 36.39 2.85 -26.42
C ARG A 60 36.98 3.78 -25.35
N LYS A 61 36.33 3.90 -24.18
CA LYS A 61 36.84 4.71 -23.05
C LYS A 61 37.99 3.97 -22.37
N ARG A 62 39.22 4.37 -22.67
CA ARG A 62 40.46 3.84 -22.06
C ARG A 62 41.37 4.99 -21.63
N CYS A 63 42.20 4.75 -20.61
CA CYS A 63 43.29 5.67 -20.30
C CYS A 63 44.35 5.55 -21.41
N ASN A 64 44.73 6.67 -22.03
CA ASN A 64 45.68 6.67 -23.15
C ASN A 64 47.09 6.27 -22.70
N VAL A 65 47.50 6.74 -21.51
CA VAL A 65 48.86 6.52 -20.96
C VAL A 65 49.07 5.05 -20.55
N LYS A 66 48.19 4.51 -19.71
CA LYS A 66 48.26 3.10 -19.26
C LYS A 66 46.84 2.54 -19.20
N PRO A 67 46.40 1.77 -20.20
CA PRO A 67 45.04 1.23 -20.25
C PRO A 67 44.64 0.46 -18.99
N ALA A 68 45.59 -0.23 -18.34
CA ALA A 68 45.39 -0.97 -17.10
C ALA A 68 44.98 -0.10 -15.89
N ARG A 69 45.33 1.20 -15.86
CA ARG A 69 44.88 2.15 -14.81
C ARG A 69 43.50 2.76 -15.13
N GLY A 70 42.99 2.54 -16.34
CA GLY A 70 41.76 3.12 -16.82
C GLY A 70 40.49 2.42 -16.32
N PRO A 71 39.32 2.77 -16.90
CA PRO A 71 38.07 2.12 -16.58
C PRO A 71 38.08 0.63 -16.93
N TYR A 72 37.74 -0.23 -15.96
CA TYR A 72 37.55 -1.65 -16.22
C TYR A 72 36.21 -1.93 -16.90
N HIS A 73 36.27 -2.67 -18.00
CA HIS A 73 35.09 -3.03 -18.79
C HIS A 73 34.66 -4.47 -18.51
N PHE A 74 33.83 -4.66 -17.49
CA PHE A 74 33.31 -6.00 -17.18
C PHE A 74 32.42 -6.55 -18.30
N ARG A 75 32.56 -7.85 -18.60
CA ARG A 75 31.83 -8.56 -19.65
C ARG A 75 30.65 -9.39 -19.13
N ALA A 76 30.78 -9.96 -17.95
CA ALA A 76 29.76 -10.81 -17.34
C ALA A 76 28.48 -10.00 -17.01
N PRO A 77 27.27 -10.54 -17.29
CA PRO A 77 25.99 -9.89 -16.95
C PRO A 77 25.90 -9.47 -15.48
N SER A 78 26.27 -10.36 -14.57
CA SER A 78 26.38 -10.12 -13.12
C SER A 78 27.21 -8.89 -12.78
N ARG A 79 28.37 -8.74 -13.44
CA ARG A 79 29.29 -7.60 -13.22
C ARG A 79 28.81 -6.32 -13.90
N ILE A 80 28.10 -6.41 -15.03
CA ILE A 80 27.42 -5.27 -15.66
C ILE A 80 26.33 -4.74 -14.72
N PHE A 81 25.53 -5.64 -14.14
CA PHE A 81 24.52 -5.28 -13.15
C PHE A 81 25.16 -4.66 -11.90
N TRP A 82 26.18 -5.30 -11.34
CA TRP A 82 26.94 -4.78 -10.19
C TRP A 82 27.52 -3.39 -10.45
N ARG A 83 28.06 -3.13 -11.64
CA ARG A 83 28.58 -1.80 -12.03
C ARG A 83 27.48 -0.76 -12.09
N THR A 84 26.28 -1.14 -12.56
CA THR A 84 25.10 -0.26 -12.58
C THR A 84 24.69 0.13 -11.14
N VAL A 85 24.59 -0.85 -10.24
CA VAL A 85 24.26 -0.59 -8.82
C VAL A 85 25.35 0.24 -8.14
N ARG A 86 26.63 -0.08 -8.36
CA ARG A 86 27.76 0.72 -7.86
C ARG A 86 27.70 2.17 -8.32
N GLY A 87 27.25 2.43 -9.55
CA GLY A 87 27.07 3.78 -10.08
C GLY A 87 25.96 4.57 -9.39
N MET A 88 24.98 3.89 -8.80
CA MET A 88 23.87 4.48 -8.04
C MET A 88 24.17 4.61 -6.53
N LEU A 89 25.33 4.12 -6.08
CA LEU A 89 25.77 4.19 -4.68
C LEU A 89 26.94 5.18 -4.54
N PRO A 90 27.05 5.88 -3.40
CA PRO A 90 28.22 6.71 -3.06
C PRO A 90 29.43 5.83 -2.69
N HIS A 91 29.86 4.95 -3.60
CA HIS A 91 30.84 3.87 -3.39
C HIS A 91 32.27 4.33 -3.02
N LYS A 92 32.54 5.64 -3.07
CA LYS A 92 33.82 6.20 -2.59
C LYS A 92 33.82 6.34 -1.06
N THR A 93 32.67 6.52 -0.43
CA THR A 93 32.54 6.63 1.03
C THR A 93 32.53 5.28 1.72
N HIS A 94 32.86 5.23 3.01
CA HIS A 94 32.82 3.99 3.80
C HIS A 94 31.41 3.38 3.81
N ARG A 95 30.37 4.20 4.02
CA ARG A 95 28.97 3.77 3.97
C ARG A 95 28.60 3.13 2.64
N GLY A 96 29.02 3.74 1.51
CA GLY A 96 28.75 3.19 0.19
C GLY A 96 29.49 1.88 -0.09
N LYS A 97 30.74 1.75 0.37
CA LYS A 97 31.50 0.49 0.30
C LYS A 97 30.81 -0.62 1.09
N ALA A 98 30.39 -0.33 2.34
CA ALA A 98 29.65 -1.27 3.16
C ALA A 98 28.32 -1.70 2.51
N ALA A 99 27.59 -0.76 1.91
CA ALA A 99 26.37 -1.08 1.16
C ALA A 99 26.63 -1.97 -0.05
N LEU A 100 27.72 -1.74 -0.79
CA LEU A 100 28.08 -2.54 -1.95
C LEU A 100 28.50 -3.98 -1.58
N LEU A 101 29.11 -4.18 -0.40
CA LEU A 101 29.46 -5.51 0.12
C LEU A 101 28.22 -6.38 0.44
N ARG A 102 27.07 -5.74 0.70
CA ARG A 102 25.80 -6.44 0.95
C ARG A 102 25.15 -7.00 -0.33
N LEU A 103 25.62 -6.58 -1.51
CA LEU A 103 25.12 -7.04 -2.80
C LEU A 103 25.92 -8.23 -3.32
N LYS A 104 25.22 -9.32 -3.65
CA LYS A 104 25.75 -10.42 -4.47
C LYS A 104 24.97 -10.52 -5.76
N ALA A 105 25.65 -10.76 -6.88
CA ALA A 105 25.04 -10.89 -8.21
C ALA A 105 25.64 -12.11 -8.91
N PHE A 106 24.80 -12.98 -9.44
CA PHE A 106 25.20 -14.24 -10.08
C PHE A 106 24.55 -14.40 -11.46
N ASP A 107 25.32 -15.02 -12.36
CA ASP A 107 24.83 -15.51 -13.64
C ASP A 107 24.33 -16.96 -13.41
N GLY A 108 23.08 -17.24 -13.78
CA GLY A 108 22.35 -18.44 -13.37
C GLY A 108 21.96 -18.43 -11.88
N ILE A 109 21.59 -19.60 -11.37
CA ILE A 109 21.25 -19.79 -9.95
C ILE A 109 22.20 -20.82 -9.33
N PRO A 110 23.28 -20.38 -8.66
CA PRO A 110 24.19 -21.29 -7.98
C PRO A 110 23.60 -21.81 -6.66
N GLN A 111 24.10 -22.96 -6.20
CA GLN A 111 23.89 -23.43 -4.83
C GLN A 111 24.53 -22.42 -3.85
N PRO A 112 23.88 -22.00 -2.75
CA PRO A 112 22.68 -22.55 -2.10
C PRO A 112 21.33 -21.88 -2.49
N TYR A 113 21.30 -21.00 -3.49
CA TYR A 113 20.11 -20.19 -3.82
C TYR A 113 19.10 -20.90 -4.73
N ASP A 114 19.44 -22.08 -5.23
CA ASP A 114 18.62 -22.90 -6.11
C ASP A 114 17.35 -23.44 -5.41
N ARG A 115 17.48 -23.80 -4.13
CA ARG A 115 16.41 -24.36 -3.28
C ARG A 115 15.58 -23.31 -2.54
N VAL A 116 16.03 -22.05 -2.53
CA VAL A 116 15.37 -20.98 -1.77
C VAL A 116 14.35 -20.25 -2.65
N LYS A 117 13.24 -19.82 -2.06
CA LYS A 117 12.24 -18.99 -2.74
C LYS A 117 12.87 -17.67 -3.19
N ARG A 118 12.76 -17.39 -4.48
CA ARG A 118 13.22 -16.14 -5.10
C ARG A 118 12.04 -15.18 -5.18
N GLN A 119 12.32 -13.91 -4.95
CA GLN A 119 11.35 -12.82 -5.03
C GLN A 119 11.49 -12.08 -6.35
N VAL A 120 10.44 -11.37 -6.73
CA VAL A 120 10.36 -10.54 -7.93
C VAL A 120 9.97 -9.14 -7.48
N HIS A 121 10.52 -8.11 -8.13
CA HIS A 121 10.14 -6.73 -7.83
C HIS A 121 9.16 -6.19 -8.89
N PRO A 122 7.87 -6.02 -8.57
CA PRO A 122 6.86 -5.70 -9.58
C PRO A 122 7.13 -4.42 -10.37
N SER A 123 7.60 -3.35 -9.71
CA SER A 123 7.84 -2.06 -10.41
C SER A 123 8.95 -2.13 -11.47
N ALA A 124 9.84 -3.12 -11.36
CA ALA A 124 10.97 -3.34 -12.25
C ALA A 124 10.69 -4.43 -13.29
N LEU A 125 9.59 -5.18 -13.20
CA LEU A 125 9.22 -6.16 -14.22
C LEU A 125 8.96 -5.49 -15.56
N ARG A 126 9.60 -6.00 -16.63
CA ARG A 126 9.46 -5.52 -18.01
C ARG A 126 8.00 -5.52 -18.46
N HIS A 127 7.25 -6.59 -18.17
CA HIS A 127 5.86 -6.75 -18.60
C HIS A 127 4.93 -5.66 -18.04
N LEU A 128 5.21 -5.18 -16.82
CA LEU A 128 4.44 -4.12 -16.18
C LEU A 128 4.98 -2.73 -16.56
N ALA A 129 6.29 -2.62 -16.73
CA ALA A 129 6.98 -1.36 -16.94
C ALA A 129 7.02 -0.87 -18.40
N LEU A 130 6.94 -1.78 -19.37
CA LEU A 130 7.15 -1.50 -20.79
C LEU A 130 5.89 -1.81 -21.61
N LYS A 131 5.54 -0.91 -22.54
CA LYS A 131 4.43 -1.16 -23.49
C LYS A 131 4.71 -2.42 -24.33
N PRO A 132 3.72 -3.30 -24.58
CA PRO A 132 3.94 -4.60 -25.24
C PRO A 132 4.68 -4.55 -26.59
N ARG A 133 4.40 -3.54 -27.42
CA ARG A 133 5.00 -3.40 -28.78
C ARG A 133 6.44 -2.87 -28.79
N ARG A 134 7.02 -2.52 -27.63
CA ARG A 134 8.36 -1.92 -27.58
C ARG A 134 9.44 -3.01 -27.56
N LYS A 135 10.40 -2.89 -28.47
CA LYS A 135 11.60 -3.74 -28.51
C LYS A 135 12.41 -3.58 -27.22
N TYR A 136 12.95 -4.70 -26.75
CA TYR A 136 13.86 -4.75 -25.61
C TYR A 136 15.03 -5.67 -25.96
N CYS A 137 16.12 -5.51 -25.22
CA CYS A 137 17.32 -6.29 -25.30
C CYS A 137 17.47 -7.03 -23.97
N THR A 138 17.43 -8.35 -23.94
CA THR A 138 17.91 -9.08 -22.76
C THR A 138 19.44 -9.02 -22.72
N VAL A 139 20.01 -9.08 -21.51
CA VAL A 139 21.46 -9.16 -21.30
C VAL A 139 21.96 -10.53 -21.77
N LEU A 140 21.13 -11.58 -21.62
CA LEU A 140 21.21 -12.92 -22.18
C LEU A 140 19.89 -13.75 -22.13
N ASN A 141 19.63 -14.51 -23.18
CA ASN A 141 18.67 -15.61 -23.44
C ASN A 141 17.16 -15.49 -23.07
N THR A 142 16.31 -15.55 -24.11
CA THR A 142 15.06 -16.35 -24.12
C THR A 142 14.93 -16.98 -25.52
N VAL A 143 14.66 -18.30 -25.57
CA VAL A 143 14.16 -18.98 -26.77
C VAL A 143 12.71 -18.55 -26.99
N ILE A 144 12.37 -18.02 -28.16
CA ILE A 144 10.99 -17.94 -28.62
C ILE A 144 10.90 -18.67 -29.95
N ASN A 145 10.03 -19.67 -29.97
CA ASN A 145 9.48 -20.32 -31.15
C ASN A 145 8.72 -19.29 -31.99
N SER A 146 9.41 -18.51 -32.83
CA SER A 146 8.84 -17.74 -33.96
C SER A 146 9.95 -16.94 -34.66
N GLY A 147 10.67 -17.58 -35.58
CA GLY A 147 11.29 -16.94 -36.75
C GLY A 147 12.05 -15.62 -36.61
N GLY A 148 12.69 -15.33 -35.46
CA GLY A 148 13.36 -14.06 -35.22
C GLY A 148 14.60 -14.23 -34.34
N PHE A 149 15.75 -13.87 -34.90
CA PHE A 149 17.09 -14.04 -34.33
C PHE A 149 17.21 -13.72 -32.82
N SER A 150 17.81 -14.68 -32.11
CA SER A 150 17.96 -14.82 -30.65
C SER A 150 18.55 -13.61 -29.92
N VAL A 151 17.84 -13.11 -28.91
CA VAL A 151 18.30 -12.03 -28.03
C VAL A 151 18.84 -12.66 -26.76
N GLY A 152 20.14 -12.92 -26.80
CA GLY A 152 21.00 -13.25 -25.67
C GLY A 152 22.42 -12.75 -25.90
N ARG A 153 22.50 -11.59 -26.54
CA ARG A 153 23.58 -11.26 -27.46
C ARG A 153 24.55 -10.24 -26.89
N LEU A 154 24.13 -9.39 -25.95
CA LEU A 154 24.93 -8.22 -25.57
C LEU A 154 26.22 -8.60 -24.87
N ALA A 155 26.15 -9.34 -23.75
CA ALA A 155 27.32 -9.73 -22.97
C ALA A 155 28.25 -10.66 -23.77
N HIS A 156 27.69 -11.59 -24.53
CA HIS A 156 28.46 -12.51 -25.36
C HIS A 156 29.22 -11.79 -26.49
N GLU A 157 28.55 -10.92 -27.24
CA GLU A 157 29.19 -10.18 -28.34
C GLU A 157 30.26 -9.18 -27.89
N VAL A 158 30.21 -8.74 -26.64
CA VAL A 158 31.25 -7.85 -26.10
C VAL A 158 32.42 -8.64 -25.50
N GLY A 159 32.33 -9.98 -25.44
CA GLY A 159 33.43 -10.87 -25.03
C GLY A 159 33.16 -11.72 -23.78
N TRP A 160 31.90 -12.01 -23.43
CA TRP A 160 31.59 -12.97 -22.35
C TRP A 160 31.55 -14.41 -22.87
N GLN A 161 32.48 -15.23 -22.37
CA GLN A 161 32.74 -16.59 -22.85
C GLN A 161 31.85 -17.67 -22.20
N TYR A 162 31.36 -17.44 -20.98
CA TYR A 162 30.68 -18.47 -20.18
C TYR A 162 29.20 -18.64 -20.49
N ARG A 163 28.71 -18.11 -21.62
CA ARG A 163 27.32 -18.15 -22.03
C ARG A 163 26.78 -19.58 -22.07
N ASP A 164 27.47 -20.43 -22.81
CA ASP A 164 27.00 -21.78 -23.12
C ASP A 164 27.14 -22.70 -21.89
N VAL A 165 28.15 -22.45 -21.06
CA VAL A 165 28.33 -23.12 -19.76
C VAL A 165 27.17 -22.82 -18.82
N VAL A 166 26.80 -21.54 -18.65
CA VAL A 166 25.67 -21.15 -17.80
C VAL A 166 24.36 -21.72 -18.33
N ALA A 167 24.15 -21.71 -19.65
CA ALA A 167 22.96 -22.29 -20.26
C ALA A 167 22.83 -23.81 -19.97
N LYS A 168 23.93 -24.57 -20.07
CA LYS A 168 23.98 -26.00 -19.73
C LYS A 168 23.66 -26.25 -18.26
N LEU A 169 24.23 -25.45 -17.36
CA LEU A 169 23.98 -25.58 -15.92
C LEU A 169 22.54 -25.22 -15.54
N GLU A 170 21.97 -24.17 -16.13
CA GLU A 170 20.57 -23.79 -15.92
C GLU A 170 19.60 -24.83 -16.46
N ALA A 171 19.91 -25.48 -17.59
CA ALA A 171 19.12 -26.60 -18.10
C ALA A 171 19.09 -27.76 -17.10
N LYS A 172 20.26 -28.16 -16.57
CA LYS A 172 20.37 -29.20 -15.52
C LYS A 172 19.59 -28.80 -14.26
N ARG A 173 19.65 -27.54 -13.85
CA ARG A 173 18.91 -27.03 -12.68
C ARG A 173 17.40 -27.06 -12.90
N LYS A 174 16.91 -26.70 -14.10
CA LYS A 174 15.48 -26.72 -14.44
C LYS A 174 14.91 -28.13 -14.40
N LEU A 175 15.65 -29.14 -14.89
CA LEU A 175 15.26 -30.55 -14.77
C LEU A 175 15.09 -30.98 -13.30
N LYS A 176 16.09 -30.68 -12.44
CA LYS A 176 15.99 -30.96 -11.00
C LYS A 176 14.82 -30.23 -10.34
N SER A 177 14.58 -28.98 -10.73
CA SER A 177 13.47 -28.17 -10.20
C SER A 177 12.10 -28.69 -10.64
N ALA A 178 11.99 -29.27 -11.84
CA ALA A 178 10.75 -29.88 -12.33
C ALA A 178 10.41 -31.15 -11.52
N ALA A 179 11.37 -32.06 -11.35
CA ALA A 179 11.20 -33.25 -10.51
C ALA A 179 10.84 -32.88 -9.06
N PHE A 180 11.49 -31.86 -8.48
CA PHE A 180 11.12 -31.34 -7.16
C PHE A 180 9.69 -30.80 -7.11
N TYR A 181 9.25 -30.10 -8.17
CA TYR A 181 7.90 -29.54 -8.24
C TYR A 181 6.83 -30.62 -8.36
N GLU A 182 7.07 -31.67 -9.15
CA GLU A 182 6.17 -32.83 -9.25
C GLU A 182 6.00 -33.50 -7.89
N HIS A 183 7.09 -33.77 -7.18
CA HIS A 183 7.04 -34.32 -5.83
C HIS A 183 6.30 -33.38 -4.85
N LYS A 184 6.55 -32.06 -4.93
CA LYS A 184 5.84 -31.07 -4.11
C LYS A 184 4.35 -31.04 -4.40
N LYS A 185 3.94 -31.15 -5.68
CA LYS A 185 2.55 -31.19 -6.12
C LYS A 185 1.85 -32.46 -5.60
N MET A 186 2.50 -33.61 -5.73
CA MET A 186 2.00 -34.89 -5.18
C MET A 186 1.82 -34.80 -3.67
N LYS A 187 2.83 -34.30 -2.94
CA LYS A 187 2.75 -34.09 -1.49
C LYS A 187 1.60 -33.14 -1.10
N SER A 188 1.42 -32.05 -1.85
CA SER A 188 0.32 -31.11 -1.61
C SER A 188 -1.05 -31.73 -1.86
N LYS A 189 -1.18 -32.61 -2.87
CA LYS A 189 -2.41 -33.35 -3.17
C LYS A 189 -2.73 -34.34 -2.05
N LEU A 190 -1.75 -35.16 -1.65
CA LEU A 190 -1.88 -36.10 -0.52
C LEU A 190 -2.22 -35.37 0.77
N PHE A 191 -1.61 -34.21 1.03
CA PHE A 191 -1.94 -33.39 2.19
C PHE A 191 -3.40 -32.88 2.13
N ALA A 192 -3.86 -32.42 0.98
CA ALA A 192 -5.26 -32.01 0.80
C ALA A 192 -6.25 -33.18 0.94
N GLU A 193 -5.88 -34.39 0.52
CA GLU A 193 -6.67 -35.61 0.73
C GLU A 193 -6.70 -36.01 2.22
N ALA A 194 -5.55 -35.96 2.90
CA ALA A 194 -5.46 -36.23 4.33
C ALA A 194 -6.31 -35.25 5.16
N LEU A 195 -6.32 -33.97 4.80
CA LEU A 195 -7.19 -32.96 5.43
C LEU A 195 -8.70 -33.26 5.28
N LYS A 196 -9.11 -34.01 4.24
CA LYS A 196 -10.51 -34.39 4.04
C LYS A 196 -10.94 -35.61 4.84
N SER A 197 -10.00 -36.36 5.41
CA SER A 197 -10.30 -37.53 6.23
C SER A 197 -11.09 -37.15 7.49
N ASP A 198 -12.03 -37.99 7.88
CA ASP A 198 -12.97 -37.67 8.97
C ASP A 198 -12.26 -37.55 10.33
N VAL A 199 -11.13 -38.22 10.51
CA VAL A 199 -10.26 -38.08 11.68
C VAL A 199 -9.72 -36.64 11.81
N VAL A 200 -9.33 -36.02 10.70
CA VAL A 200 -8.79 -34.65 10.71
C VAL A 200 -9.92 -33.61 10.80
N LYS A 201 -11.06 -33.85 10.14
CA LYS A 201 -12.23 -32.96 10.25
C LYS A 201 -12.81 -32.90 11.66
N ASN A 202 -12.88 -34.03 12.35
CA ASN A 202 -13.44 -34.13 13.70
C ASN A 202 -12.41 -33.80 14.79
N SER A 203 -11.20 -33.39 14.41
CA SER A 203 -10.15 -32.99 15.35
C SER A 203 -10.53 -31.69 16.08
N PRO A 204 -10.32 -31.59 17.40
CA PRO A 204 -10.59 -30.37 18.16
C PRO A 204 -9.81 -29.15 17.63
N TYR A 205 -8.63 -29.35 17.04
CA TYR A 205 -7.85 -28.27 16.42
C TYR A 205 -8.47 -27.72 15.13
N GLN A 206 -9.17 -28.57 14.38
CA GLN A 206 -9.86 -28.17 13.15
C GLN A 206 -11.11 -27.37 13.45
N ASN A 207 -11.79 -27.66 14.58
CA ASN A 207 -12.90 -26.84 15.08
C ASN A 207 -12.42 -25.47 15.56
N VAL A 208 -11.28 -25.39 16.25
CA VAL A 208 -10.65 -24.09 16.61
C VAL A 208 -10.19 -23.31 15.38
N ALA A 209 -9.61 -23.99 14.38
CA ALA A 209 -9.24 -23.37 13.11
C ALA A 209 -10.48 -22.93 12.32
N ALA A 210 -11.55 -23.73 12.30
CA ALA A 210 -12.82 -23.41 11.66
C ALA A 210 -13.61 -22.34 12.42
N GLU A 211 -13.49 -22.22 13.74
CA GLU A 211 -14.02 -21.10 14.53
C GLU A 211 -13.23 -19.83 14.23
N SER A 212 -11.90 -19.93 14.06
CA SER A 212 -11.07 -18.84 13.57
C SER A 212 -11.32 -18.49 12.09
N ASP A 213 -11.81 -19.43 11.27
CA ASP A 213 -12.14 -19.20 9.86
C ASP A 213 -13.62 -18.78 9.64
N ARG A 214 -14.56 -19.26 10.47
CA ARG A 214 -15.98 -18.84 10.50
C ARG A 214 -16.15 -17.45 11.09
N SER A 215 -15.24 -17.01 11.97
CA SER A 215 -15.11 -15.59 12.32
C SER A 215 -14.53 -14.73 11.19
N ASN A 216 -13.89 -15.33 10.18
CA ASN A 216 -13.08 -14.63 9.17
C ASN A 216 -13.75 -14.40 7.80
N SER A 217 -14.94 -14.93 7.51
CA SER A 217 -15.64 -14.66 6.23
C SER A 217 -17.01 -13.98 6.36
N SER A 218 -17.67 -14.05 7.51
CA SER A 218 -18.99 -13.43 7.74
C SER A 218 -19.06 -12.43 8.90
N ASN A 219 -17.97 -12.26 9.67
CA ASN A 219 -17.91 -11.33 10.80
C ASN A 219 -16.85 -10.22 10.64
N MET A 220 -16.49 -9.88 9.39
CA MET A 220 -15.56 -8.78 9.05
C MET A 220 -15.98 -7.42 9.62
N LEU A 221 -17.29 -7.21 9.73
CA LEU A 221 -17.90 -6.01 10.27
C LEU A 221 -18.29 -6.20 11.75
N ALA A 222 -18.42 -7.44 12.23
CA ALA A 222 -18.88 -7.73 13.58
C ALA A 222 -17.85 -7.40 14.67
N GLU A 223 -16.54 -7.44 14.42
CA GLU A 223 -15.55 -7.05 15.46
C GLU A 223 -15.49 -5.52 15.68
N ILE A 224 -15.63 -4.72 14.62
CA ILE A 224 -15.71 -3.25 14.74
C ILE A 224 -17.13 -2.80 15.10
N SER A 225 -18.16 -3.47 14.57
CA SER A 225 -19.53 -3.33 15.08
C SER A 225 -19.56 -3.68 16.56
N SER A 226 -18.89 -4.74 17.06
CA SER A 226 -18.86 -5.04 18.50
C SER A 226 -18.21 -3.97 19.38
N LEU A 227 -17.32 -3.13 18.81
CA LEU A 227 -16.80 -1.94 19.51
C LEU A 227 -17.87 -0.84 19.64
N LEU A 228 -18.83 -0.79 18.71
CA LEU A 228 -19.93 0.18 18.63
C LEU A 228 -21.28 -0.40 19.12
N ASP A 229 -21.42 -1.72 19.19
CA ASP A 229 -22.65 -2.45 19.52
C ASP A 229 -22.94 -2.30 21.01
N GLY A 230 -24.18 -1.92 21.33
CA GLY A 230 -24.64 -1.75 22.72
C GLY A 230 -24.18 -0.46 23.41
N LYS A 231 -23.48 0.46 22.72
CA LYS A 231 -23.08 1.77 23.25
C LYS A 231 -23.66 2.92 22.42
N SER A 232 -24.33 3.86 23.08
CA SER A 232 -24.85 5.09 22.45
C SER A 232 -23.72 6.12 22.36
N TYR A 233 -23.14 6.27 21.16
CA TYR A 233 -22.19 7.33 20.83
C TYR A 233 -22.82 8.27 19.80
N ASP A 234 -22.85 9.57 20.11
CA ASP A 234 -23.44 10.60 19.25
C ASP A 234 -22.35 11.23 18.35
N ILE A 235 -21.11 11.33 18.85
CA ILE A 235 -19.96 11.90 18.12
C ILE A 235 -18.78 10.91 18.09
N ILE A 236 -18.44 10.45 16.89
CA ILE A 236 -17.29 9.58 16.60
C ILE A 236 -16.21 10.39 15.87
N ALA A 237 -15.07 10.66 16.52
CA ALA A 237 -13.93 11.31 15.88
C ALA A 237 -12.86 10.31 15.42
N LEU A 238 -12.48 10.37 14.15
CA LEU A 238 -11.34 9.63 13.58
C LEU A 238 -10.14 10.57 13.42
N GLU A 239 -9.09 10.36 14.21
CA GLU A 239 -7.84 11.12 14.10
C GLU A 239 -6.81 10.32 13.29
N CYS A 240 -6.26 10.90 12.23
CA CYS A 240 -5.24 10.25 11.39
C CYS A 240 -3.88 10.89 11.58
N GLU A 241 -2.88 10.10 11.97
CA GLU A 241 -1.48 10.54 12.00
C GLU A 241 -0.78 10.24 10.65
N ASP A 242 0.03 11.18 10.16
CA ASP A 242 0.88 11.05 8.98
C ASP A 242 0.10 10.78 7.66
N LEU A 243 0.62 9.90 6.80
CA LEU A 243 0.01 9.47 5.52
C LEU A 243 -0.99 8.30 5.72
N SER A 244 -1.66 8.22 6.86
CA SER A 244 -2.69 7.21 7.12
C SER A 244 -4.02 7.63 6.47
N SER A 245 -4.86 6.64 6.14
CA SER A 245 -6.16 6.87 5.53
C SER A 245 -7.26 6.28 6.41
N PRO A 246 -8.31 7.06 6.74
CA PRO A 246 -9.45 6.59 7.54
C PRO A 246 -10.46 5.76 6.73
N ALA A 247 -10.25 5.58 5.42
CA ALA A 247 -11.24 5.01 4.50
C ALA A 247 -11.79 3.63 4.93
N PHE A 248 -10.96 2.78 5.54
CA PHE A 248 -11.42 1.47 5.99
C PHE A 248 -12.36 1.56 7.21
N LEU A 249 -12.12 2.48 8.15
CA LEU A 249 -13.01 2.70 9.30
C LEU A 249 -14.32 3.34 8.86
N GLN A 250 -14.28 4.26 7.88
CA GLN A 250 -15.48 4.87 7.31
C GLN A 250 -16.43 3.81 6.74
N LEU A 251 -15.89 2.87 5.96
CA LEU A 251 -16.68 1.76 5.40
C LEU A 251 -17.31 0.89 6.49
N CYS A 252 -16.60 0.67 7.60
CA CYS A 252 -17.12 -0.11 8.73
C CYS A 252 -18.27 0.63 9.45
N ILE A 253 -18.14 1.94 9.67
CA ILE A 253 -19.18 2.74 10.32
C ILE A 253 -20.43 2.85 9.44
N VAL A 254 -20.24 3.01 8.13
CA VAL A 254 -21.37 3.05 7.17
C VAL A 254 -22.11 1.71 7.15
N ASP A 255 -21.40 0.58 7.15
CA ASP A 255 -22.03 -0.74 7.19
C ASP A 255 -22.78 -0.99 8.52
N TYR A 256 -22.20 -0.60 9.65
CA TYR A 256 -22.88 -0.64 10.95
C TYR A 256 -24.16 0.22 10.95
N ALA A 257 -24.08 1.43 10.40
CA ALA A 257 -25.24 2.32 10.30
C ALA A 257 -26.34 1.76 9.41
N ILE A 258 -26.00 1.09 8.30
CA ILE A 258 -26.98 0.41 7.45
C ILE A 258 -27.65 -0.75 8.19
N LYS A 259 -26.89 -1.53 8.97
CA LYS A 259 -27.43 -2.67 9.73
C LYS A 259 -28.38 -2.26 10.86
N GLU A 260 -28.00 -1.24 11.62
CA GLU A 260 -28.78 -0.75 12.76
C GLU A 260 -29.81 0.31 12.36
N ASN A 261 -29.95 0.61 11.06
CA ASN A 261 -30.83 1.65 10.52
C ASN A 261 -30.61 3.03 11.16
N ILE A 262 -29.34 3.40 11.37
CA ILE A 262 -28.92 4.65 12.00
C ILE A 262 -28.55 5.67 10.92
N LYS A 263 -28.96 6.92 11.10
CA LYS A 263 -28.63 8.01 10.17
C LYS A 263 -27.24 8.56 10.50
N VAL A 264 -26.39 8.73 9.49
CA VAL A 264 -24.99 9.14 9.68
C VAL A 264 -24.68 10.43 8.93
N ILE A 265 -24.18 11.42 9.66
CA ILE A 265 -23.56 12.61 9.07
C ILE A 265 -22.05 12.42 9.14
N TYR A 266 -21.39 12.51 8.00
CA TYR A 266 -19.96 12.34 7.86
C TYR A 266 -19.31 13.68 7.52
N ILE A 267 -18.36 14.13 8.36
CA ILE A 267 -17.62 15.37 8.19
C ILE A 267 -16.14 15.06 8.03
N SER A 268 -15.58 15.34 6.86
CA SER A 268 -14.14 15.28 6.60
C SER A 268 -13.49 16.64 6.83
N ALA A 269 -12.36 16.69 7.53
CA ALA A 269 -11.57 17.89 7.73
C ALA A 269 -10.10 17.58 7.40
N THR A 270 -9.72 17.78 6.13
CA THR A 270 -8.33 17.62 5.68
C THR A 270 -7.73 18.96 5.26
N ARG A 271 -6.60 19.33 5.88
CA ARG A 271 -5.81 20.51 5.50
C ARG A 271 -4.61 20.06 4.67
N SER A 272 -4.81 19.78 3.39
CA SER A 272 -3.71 19.50 2.45
C SER A 272 -3.67 20.52 1.31
N MET A 273 -2.46 21.00 0.97
CA MET A 273 -2.24 21.96 -0.12
C MET A 273 -2.65 21.41 -1.51
N LEU A 274 -2.72 20.08 -1.65
CA LEU A 274 -3.19 19.37 -2.85
C LEU A 274 -4.72 19.33 -2.95
N ALA A 275 -5.43 19.30 -1.82
CA ALA A 275 -6.89 19.31 -1.78
C ALA A 275 -7.46 20.63 -2.29
N PHE A 276 -6.77 21.76 -2.09
CA PHE A 276 -7.19 23.09 -2.54
C PHE A 276 -7.48 23.18 -4.06
N ARG A 277 -6.84 22.34 -4.88
CA ARG A 277 -7.10 22.26 -6.34
C ARG A 277 -8.28 21.36 -6.73
N ALA A 278 -8.69 20.43 -5.87
CA ALA A 278 -9.76 19.47 -6.15
C ALA A 278 -11.13 19.92 -5.59
N MET A 279 -11.14 21.01 -4.82
CA MET A 279 -12.13 21.32 -3.78
C MET A 279 -13.08 22.48 -4.09
N ALA A 280 -13.09 23.02 -5.31
CA ALA A 280 -13.95 24.16 -5.64
C ALA A 280 -15.46 23.85 -5.66
N SER A 281 -15.88 22.67 -5.23
CA SER A 281 -17.28 22.22 -5.19
C SER A 281 -17.19 20.76 -4.78
N LYS A 282 -17.84 20.31 -3.70
CA LYS A 282 -18.67 19.08 -3.63
C LYS A 282 -19.21 18.80 -2.21
N VAL A 283 -20.49 19.10 -1.95
CA VAL A 283 -21.29 18.52 -0.86
C VAL A 283 -22.08 17.35 -1.44
N MET A 284 -22.07 16.18 -0.78
CA MET A 284 -22.78 14.98 -1.27
C MET A 284 -23.83 14.53 -0.25
N ILE A 285 -25.09 14.47 -0.68
CA ILE A 285 -26.21 13.98 0.13
C ILE A 285 -26.80 12.75 -0.57
N ARG A 286 -26.89 11.63 0.16
CA ARG A 286 -27.56 10.42 -0.29
C ARG A 286 -28.86 10.27 0.50
N LEU A 287 -29.96 10.31 -0.24
CA LEU A 287 -31.30 9.93 0.21
C LEU A 287 -31.69 8.66 -0.54
N SER A 288 -32.47 7.80 0.12
CA SER A 288 -32.92 6.51 -0.41
C SER A 288 -33.32 6.61 -1.89
N GLU A 289 -32.60 5.87 -2.74
CA GLU A 289 -32.74 5.75 -4.20
C GLU A 289 -32.35 6.93 -5.12
N LYS A 290 -32.01 8.13 -4.61
CA LYS A 290 -31.59 9.28 -5.47
C LYS A 290 -30.30 9.93 -4.98
N PHE A 291 -29.21 9.76 -5.75
CA PHE A 291 -27.95 10.47 -5.53
C PHE A 291 -28.07 11.93 -5.98
N ARG A 292 -27.84 12.89 -5.06
CA ARG A 292 -27.80 14.31 -5.40
C ARG A 292 -26.45 14.92 -5.00
N PHE A 293 -25.85 15.58 -5.98
CA PHE A 293 -24.58 16.27 -5.84
C PHE A 293 -24.84 17.78 -5.77
N LEU A 294 -24.45 18.42 -4.66
CA LEU A 294 -24.70 19.85 -4.42
C LEU A 294 -23.37 20.62 -4.33
N PRO A 295 -23.05 21.48 -5.31
CA PRO A 295 -21.89 22.36 -5.20
C PRO A 295 -22.16 23.47 -4.16
N LEU A 296 -21.12 23.86 -3.42
CA LEU A 296 -21.23 24.89 -2.39
C LEU A 296 -21.75 26.24 -2.93
N SER A 297 -21.50 26.52 -4.21
CA SER A 297 -21.97 27.71 -4.93
C SER A 297 -23.50 27.82 -5.02
N GLN A 298 -24.26 26.75 -4.78
CA GLN A 298 -25.72 26.81 -4.73
C GLN A 298 -26.26 27.26 -3.37
N PHE A 299 -25.45 27.14 -2.31
CA PHE A 299 -25.81 27.53 -0.94
C PHE A 299 -25.34 28.94 -0.57
N LEU A 300 -24.47 29.52 -1.40
CA LEU A 300 -24.05 30.90 -1.25
C LEU A 300 -25.06 31.78 -1.99
N PRO A 301 -25.75 32.74 -1.32
CA PRO A 301 -26.49 33.78 -2.01
C PRO A 301 -25.57 34.50 -2.99
N SER A 302 -26.12 35.17 -4.00
CA SER A 302 -25.38 35.93 -5.01
C SER A 302 -24.53 37.11 -4.49
N GLY A 303 -24.35 37.23 -3.18
CA GLY A 303 -23.52 38.22 -2.49
C GLY A 303 -22.62 37.55 -1.44
N PHE A 304 -21.48 38.18 -1.14
CA PHE A 304 -20.63 37.79 -0.02
C PHE A 304 -21.46 37.84 1.26
N ILE A 305 -21.50 36.72 1.98
CA ILE A 305 -22.17 36.64 3.27
C ILE A 305 -21.30 37.43 4.26
N GLU A 306 -21.85 38.53 4.77
CA GLU A 306 -21.16 39.41 5.72
C GLU A 306 -21.20 38.86 7.16
N ASP A 307 -22.17 37.98 7.48
CA ASP A 307 -22.37 37.40 8.80
C ASP A 307 -22.28 35.87 8.82
N ASP A 308 -21.30 35.34 9.57
CA ASP A 308 -21.03 33.89 9.72
C ASP A 308 -22.24 33.05 10.15
N ASP A 309 -23.12 33.60 11.00
CA ASP A 309 -24.30 32.87 11.51
C ASP A 309 -25.34 32.66 10.41
N THR A 310 -25.52 33.63 9.51
CA THR A 310 -26.45 33.49 8.39
C THR A 310 -26.01 32.40 7.42
N PHE A 311 -24.70 32.21 7.22
CA PHE A 311 -24.20 31.14 6.37
C PHE A 311 -24.53 29.75 6.91
N PHE A 312 -24.27 29.51 8.20
CA PHE A 312 -24.53 28.21 8.82
C PHE A 312 -26.02 27.93 8.95
N GLU A 313 -26.86 28.94 9.23
CA GLU A 313 -28.32 28.80 9.26
C GLU A 313 -28.89 28.51 7.87
N CYS A 314 -28.50 29.26 6.83
CA CYS A 314 -28.95 29.00 5.45
C CYS A 314 -28.54 27.60 4.97
N LEU A 315 -27.34 27.15 5.35
CA LEU A 315 -26.87 25.80 5.02
C LEU A 315 -27.74 24.74 5.71
N LEU A 316 -28.12 24.94 6.97
CA LEU A 316 -29.04 24.04 7.68
C LEU A 316 -30.43 24.06 7.04
N GLU A 317 -30.99 25.24 6.75
CA GLU A 317 -32.32 25.37 6.13
C GLU A 317 -32.41 24.67 4.77
N GLU A 318 -31.41 24.82 3.89
CA GLU A 318 -31.39 24.11 2.61
C GLU A 318 -31.21 22.60 2.77
N ILE A 319 -30.42 22.13 3.73
CA ILE A 319 -30.37 20.68 3.99
C ILE A 319 -31.75 20.22 4.47
N ASN A 320 -32.45 21.02 5.29
CA ASN A 320 -33.73 20.66 5.91
C ASN A 320 -34.85 20.60 4.88
N GLY A 321 -34.92 21.60 3.98
CA GLY A 321 -35.91 21.65 2.91
C GLY A 321 -35.80 20.51 1.89
N ARG A 322 -34.71 19.73 1.93
CA ARG A 322 -34.42 18.66 0.96
C ARG A 322 -34.61 17.25 1.52
N ILE A 323 -34.73 17.10 2.84
CA ILE A 323 -35.04 15.83 3.49
C ILE A 323 -36.55 15.73 3.61
N GLU A 324 -37.16 14.77 2.92
CA GLU A 324 -38.60 14.55 3.02
C GLU A 324 -38.92 13.70 4.26
N VAL A 325 -40.13 13.86 4.82
CA VAL A 325 -40.56 13.15 6.04
C VAL A 325 -40.56 11.62 5.88
N GLY A 326 -40.55 11.11 4.65
CA GLY A 326 -40.50 9.68 4.32
C GLY A 326 -39.11 9.08 4.09
N ASP A 327 -38.02 9.85 4.22
CA ASP A 327 -36.66 9.35 3.99
C ASP A 327 -36.16 8.51 5.18
N ASN A 328 -36.12 7.18 5.01
CA ASN A 328 -35.65 6.24 6.04
C ASN A 328 -34.12 6.26 6.21
N GLU A 329 -33.36 6.52 5.15
CA GLU A 329 -31.89 6.54 5.16
C GLU A 329 -31.36 7.91 4.71
N VAL A 330 -30.61 8.58 5.58
CA VAL A 330 -29.96 9.87 5.28
C VAL A 330 -28.47 9.74 5.53
N PHE A 331 -27.67 10.02 4.50
CA PHE A 331 -26.23 10.07 4.61
C PHE A 331 -25.69 11.37 3.99
N ILE A 332 -25.11 12.22 4.83
CA ILE A 332 -24.60 13.54 4.43
C ILE A 332 -23.07 13.52 4.54
N ILE A 333 -22.37 13.86 3.46
CA ILE A 333 -20.91 14.02 3.45
C ILE A 333 -20.55 15.48 3.22
N PHE A 334 -19.86 16.05 4.21
CA PHE A 334 -19.10 17.28 4.06
C PHE A 334 -17.64 16.93 3.77
N ASP A 335 -17.16 17.16 2.55
CA ASP A 335 -15.74 17.00 2.24
C ASP A 335 -14.97 18.28 2.60
N ASN A 336 -13.94 18.18 3.45
CA ASN A 336 -13.06 19.26 3.89
C ASN A 336 -13.75 20.50 4.49
N PHE A 337 -14.43 20.25 5.61
CA PHE A 337 -15.03 21.21 6.50
C PHE A 337 -14.10 22.37 6.95
N THR A 338 -12.78 22.19 6.88
CA THR A 338 -11.80 23.25 7.17
C THR A 338 -11.96 24.48 6.28
N VAL A 339 -12.52 24.33 5.08
CA VAL A 339 -12.78 25.46 4.19
C VAL A 339 -13.83 26.42 4.77
N PHE A 340 -14.82 25.93 5.52
CA PHE A 340 -15.75 26.81 6.23
C PHE A 340 -15.05 27.63 7.30
N CYS A 341 -13.98 27.10 7.90
CA CYS A 341 -13.18 27.82 8.90
C CYS A 341 -12.37 28.96 8.26
N ASP A 342 -11.90 28.75 7.02
CA ASP A 342 -11.20 29.78 6.25
C ASP A 342 -12.18 30.89 5.82
N PHE A 343 -13.46 30.58 5.60
CA PHE A 343 -14.50 31.55 5.26
C PHE A 343 -14.99 32.37 6.46
N THR A 344 -15.20 31.73 7.61
CA THR A 344 -15.86 32.37 8.76
C THR A 344 -14.89 32.99 9.76
N ASN A 345 -13.57 32.83 9.58
CA ASN A 345 -12.50 33.40 10.43
C ASN A 345 -12.62 33.16 11.96
N THR A 346 -13.61 32.37 12.40
CA THR A 346 -14.04 32.23 13.80
C THR A 346 -14.21 30.75 14.15
N LEU A 347 -13.20 30.17 14.78
CA LEU A 347 -13.11 28.72 15.07
C LEU A 347 -14.09 28.24 16.16
N SER A 348 -14.57 29.14 17.02
CA SER A 348 -15.45 28.81 18.16
C SER A 348 -16.88 28.44 17.76
N ARG A 349 -17.31 28.76 16.54
CA ARG A 349 -18.70 28.56 16.07
C ARG A 349 -18.94 27.19 15.44
N ILE A 350 -17.86 26.48 15.08
CA ILE A 350 -17.89 25.14 14.48
C ILE A 350 -18.58 24.11 15.41
N PRO A 351 -18.24 24.04 16.72
CA PRO A 351 -18.98 23.22 17.69
C PRO A 351 -20.48 23.50 17.72
N ALA A 352 -20.88 24.77 17.70
CA ALA A 352 -22.28 25.16 17.77
C ALA A 352 -23.06 24.69 16.52
N PHE A 353 -22.45 24.81 15.34
CA PHE A 353 -23.01 24.26 14.10
C PHE A 353 -23.12 22.73 14.14
N ILE A 354 -22.09 22.03 14.64
CA ILE A 354 -22.10 20.57 14.82
C ILE A 354 -23.26 20.12 15.73
N ARG A 355 -23.47 20.81 16.86
CA ARG A 355 -24.60 20.51 17.77
C ARG A 355 -25.96 20.78 17.13
N ARG A 356 -26.08 21.85 16.32
CA ARG A 356 -27.30 22.13 15.57
C ARG A 356 -27.58 21.08 14.50
N LEU A 357 -26.54 20.54 13.85
CA LEU A 357 -26.67 19.40 12.93
C LEU A 357 -27.15 18.11 13.63
N GLN A 358 -26.84 17.91 14.91
CA GLN A 358 -27.38 16.78 15.68
C GLN A 358 -28.85 16.98 16.05
N GLN A 359 -29.25 18.22 16.34
CA GLN A 359 -30.64 18.59 16.69
C GLN A 359 -31.55 18.77 15.47
N PHE A 360 -30.99 18.55 14.28
CA PHE A 360 -31.52 18.94 12.98
C PHE A 360 -32.89 18.36 12.64
N ASN A 361 -33.32 17.31 13.33
CA ASN A 361 -34.72 16.87 13.32
C ASN A 361 -34.98 16.01 14.57
N LYS A 362 -35.97 16.35 15.40
CA LYS A 362 -36.25 15.64 16.68
C LYS A 362 -36.59 14.15 16.51
N ASN A 363 -36.96 13.74 15.30
CA ASN A 363 -37.39 12.38 15.00
C ASN A 363 -36.24 11.47 14.53
N LEU A 364 -35.00 11.98 14.40
CA LEU A 364 -33.88 11.26 13.82
C LEU A 364 -32.73 11.12 14.83
N GLU A 365 -32.31 9.88 15.10
CA GLU A 365 -31.07 9.61 15.85
C GLU A 365 -29.88 9.74 14.89
N ILE A 366 -29.10 10.81 15.05
CA ILE A 366 -28.01 11.19 14.13
C ILE A 366 -26.66 10.88 14.78
N LYS A 367 -25.92 9.92 14.22
CA LYS A 367 -24.52 9.68 14.60
C LYS A 367 -23.58 10.51 13.71
N LEU A 368 -22.76 11.35 14.34
CA LEU A 368 -21.81 12.21 13.66
C LEU A 368 -20.43 11.55 13.59
N VAL A 369 -19.88 11.40 12.39
CA VAL A 369 -18.54 10.84 12.16
C VAL A 369 -17.63 11.93 11.62
N ILE A 370 -16.65 12.36 12.40
CA ILE A 370 -15.73 13.45 12.02
C ILE A 370 -14.33 12.88 11.78
N THR A 371 -13.71 13.16 10.63
CA THR A 371 -12.33 12.72 10.35
C THR A 371 -11.37 13.89 10.29
N LEU A 372 -10.29 13.80 11.06
CA LEU A 372 -9.28 14.83 11.25
C LEU A 372 -7.94 14.32 10.76
N GLN A 373 -7.35 14.96 9.73
CA GLN A 373 -6.04 14.57 9.18
C GLN A 373 -4.88 15.51 9.56
N SER A 374 -5.15 16.61 10.28
CA SER A 374 -4.11 17.57 10.69
C SER A 374 -4.27 18.00 12.15
N LYS A 375 -3.14 18.15 12.84
CA LYS A 375 -3.07 18.72 14.20
C LYS A 375 -3.26 20.24 14.11
N GLY A 376 -4.50 20.71 14.24
CA GLY A 376 -4.88 22.12 14.24
C GLY A 376 -5.67 22.50 15.50
N GLN A 377 -5.97 23.78 15.69
CA GLN A 377 -6.79 24.20 16.84
C GLN A 377 -8.21 23.61 16.78
N ILE A 378 -8.78 23.48 15.57
CA ILE A 378 -10.08 22.83 15.33
C ILE A 378 -10.08 21.37 15.77
N SER A 379 -9.00 20.62 15.49
CA SER A 379 -8.94 19.20 15.89
C SER A 379 -8.98 19.07 17.41
N ASN A 380 -8.34 19.95 18.16
CA ASN A 380 -8.36 19.88 19.62
C ASN A 380 -9.75 20.18 20.20
N ILE A 381 -10.47 21.15 19.63
CA ILE A 381 -11.83 21.50 20.05
C ILE A 381 -12.80 20.34 19.75
N ILE A 382 -12.75 19.80 18.52
CA ILE A 382 -13.63 18.69 18.10
C ILE A 382 -13.33 17.42 18.89
N LEU A 383 -12.05 17.09 19.10
CA LEU A 383 -11.65 15.95 19.95
C LEU A 383 -12.13 16.13 21.39
N HIS A 384 -12.30 17.36 21.87
CA HIS A 384 -12.81 17.60 23.23
C HIS A 384 -14.29 17.19 23.38
N GLU A 385 -15.08 17.38 22.34
CA GLU A 385 -16.53 17.14 22.34
C GLU A 385 -16.92 15.73 21.87
N SER A 386 -15.96 14.90 21.45
CA SER A 386 -16.24 13.57 20.91
C SER A 386 -16.43 12.52 22.01
N ASP A 387 -17.45 11.66 21.89
CA ASP A 387 -17.71 10.59 22.85
C ASP A 387 -16.70 9.43 22.69
N ILE A 388 -16.25 9.19 21.46
CA ILE A 388 -15.23 8.21 21.13
C ILE A 388 -14.23 8.79 20.14
N ILE A 389 -12.94 8.55 20.39
CA ILE A 389 -11.85 8.95 19.51
C ILE A 389 -11.12 7.71 19.03
N LEU A 390 -11.06 7.53 17.72
CA LEU A 390 -10.34 6.47 17.03
C LEU A 390 -9.11 7.07 16.34
N ARG A 391 -7.94 6.91 16.95
CA ARG A 391 -6.66 7.41 16.43
C ARG A 391 -5.93 6.34 15.62
N ILE A 392 -5.62 6.62 14.36
CA ILE A 392 -4.93 5.72 13.46
C ILE A 392 -3.50 6.19 13.23
N LYS A 393 -2.54 5.28 13.39
CA LYS A 393 -1.13 5.49 13.10
C LYS A 393 -0.58 4.41 12.19
N ARG A 394 0.02 4.79 11.06
CA ARG A 394 0.66 3.84 10.15
C ARG A 394 2.07 3.48 10.66
N ILE A 395 2.37 2.19 10.74
CA ILE A 395 3.68 1.66 11.19
C ILE A 395 4.46 1.03 10.03
N GLY A 396 3.75 0.49 9.03
CA GLY A 396 4.34 -0.27 7.92
C GLY A 396 4.91 0.58 6.78
N ASN A 397 6.10 0.18 6.31
CA ASN A 397 6.94 0.88 5.32
C ASN A 397 6.45 0.81 3.85
N GLY A 398 5.27 0.25 3.57
CA GLY A 398 4.70 0.19 2.20
C GLY A 398 5.41 -0.75 1.21
N PHE A 399 6.22 -1.71 1.68
CA PHE A 399 6.88 -2.72 0.83
C PHE A 399 6.00 -3.95 0.53
N ALA A 400 4.94 -4.17 1.30
CA ALA A 400 3.96 -5.22 1.06
C ALA A 400 2.72 -4.61 0.36
N ARG A 401 1.89 -5.46 -0.25
CA ARG A 401 0.49 -5.12 -0.60
C ARG A 401 -0.37 -4.82 0.64
N ASP A 402 0.23 -5.00 1.81
CA ASP A 402 -0.39 -4.92 3.10
C ASP A 402 0.05 -3.65 3.84
N VAL A 403 -0.89 -2.93 4.43
CA VAL A 403 -0.64 -1.78 5.31
C VAL A 403 -0.80 -2.26 6.75
N THR A 404 0.14 -1.91 7.62
CA THR A 404 0.06 -2.21 9.05
C THR A 404 0.18 -0.94 9.86
N GLY A 405 -0.51 -0.90 10.99
CA GLY A 405 -0.47 0.24 11.90
C GLY A 405 -1.08 -0.07 13.25
N GLN A 406 -1.28 0.98 14.04
CA GLN A 406 -1.94 0.96 15.33
C GLN A 406 -3.23 1.78 15.26
N LEU A 407 -4.29 1.23 15.84
CA LEU A 407 -5.55 1.89 16.12
C LEU A 407 -5.63 2.06 17.64
N CYS A 408 -5.73 3.30 18.11
CA CYS A 408 -5.99 3.62 19.49
C CYS A 408 -7.46 4.06 19.61
N VAL A 409 -8.18 3.47 20.56
CA VAL A 409 -9.58 3.76 20.86
C VAL A 409 -9.62 4.40 22.24
N MET A 410 -10.11 5.63 22.32
CA MET A 410 -10.32 6.35 23.57
C MET A 410 -11.81 6.63 23.73
N GLU A 411 -12.42 6.06 24.77
CA GLU A 411 -13.82 6.30 25.12
C GLU A 411 -13.91 7.38 26.21
N ARG A 412 -14.74 8.40 26.01
CA ARG A 412 -14.87 9.55 26.91
C ARG A 412 -16.08 9.51 27.84
N ASN A 413 -16.82 8.41 27.87
CA ASN A 413 -17.96 8.21 28.76
C ASN A 413 -17.50 7.85 30.19
N GLY A 414 -17.07 8.82 31.01
CA GLY A 414 -16.76 8.58 32.43
C GLY A 414 -15.83 9.58 33.13
N LYS A 415 -15.43 9.26 34.37
CA LYS A 415 -14.46 10.04 35.17
C LYS A 415 -13.03 9.78 34.67
N ALA A 416 -12.25 10.85 34.49
CA ALA A 416 -10.85 10.77 34.11
C ALA A 416 -10.03 9.94 35.12
N PRO A 417 -9.06 9.10 34.67
CA PRO A 417 -8.49 9.02 33.31
C PRO A 417 -9.31 8.16 32.33
N TYR A 418 -9.35 8.59 31.07
CA TYR A 418 -10.04 7.86 29.99
C TYR A 418 -9.33 6.54 29.67
N ALA A 419 -10.10 5.48 29.43
CA ALA A 419 -9.56 4.18 29.04
C ALA A 419 -9.04 4.24 27.60
N GLU A 420 -7.75 3.96 27.42
CA GLU A 420 -7.09 3.88 26.11
C GLU A 420 -6.87 2.42 25.72
N ASN A 421 -7.60 1.94 24.71
CA ASN A 421 -7.44 0.60 24.16
C ASN A 421 -6.62 0.68 22.86
N ILE A 422 -5.47 0.01 22.85
CA ILE A 422 -4.57 -0.01 21.69
C ILE A 422 -4.76 -1.35 20.96
N PHE A 423 -4.97 -1.28 19.66
CA PHE A 423 -5.02 -2.40 18.73
C PHE A 423 -3.98 -2.21 17.63
N ASN A 424 -3.44 -3.29 17.10
CA ASN A 424 -2.72 -3.27 15.83
C ASN A 424 -3.70 -3.58 14.71
N TYR A 425 -3.59 -2.88 13.59
CA TYR A 425 -4.37 -3.18 12.40
C TYR A 425 -3.49 -3.68 11.25
N HIS A 426 -4.05 -4.59 10.46
CA HIS A 426 -3.47 -5.14 9.25
C HIS A 426 -4.47 -5.02 8.11
N LEU A 427 -4.17 -4.18 7.12
CA LEU A 427 -4.93 -4.05 5.89
C LEU A 427 -4.25 -4.87 4.80
N SER A 428 -4.95 -5.81 4.17
CA SER A 428 -4.62 -6.33 2.84
C SER A 428 -5.60 -5.76 1.81
N GLY A 429 -5.38 -6.05 0.52
CA GLY A 429 -6.08 -5.39 -0.58
C GLY A 429 -7.62 -5.36 -0.50
N ARG A 430 -8.25 -6.26 0.27
CA ARG A 430 -9.70 -6.27 0.54
C ARG A 430 -10.06 -6.59 2.00
N SER A 431 -9.10 -6.62 2.92
CA SER A 431 -9.36 -7.04 4.30
C SER A 431 -8.67 -6.11 5.29
N ALA A 432 -9.32 -5.83 6.42
CA ALA A 432 -8.76 -5.13 7.56
C ALA A 432 -8.90 -6.04 8.78
N ARG A 433 -7.83 -6.27 9.54
CA ARG A 433 -7.84 -7.07 10.77
C ARG A 433 -7.30 -6.26 11.93
N LEU A 434 -8.00 -6.27 13.07
CA LEU A 434 -7.52 -5.73 14.34
C LEU A 434 -7.01 -6.87 15.22
N PHE A 435 -5.95 -6.65 15.97
CA PHE A 435 -5.44 -7.63 16.94
C PHE A 435 -4.72 -6.93 18.10
N PRO A 436 -4.75 -7.49 19.32
CA PRO A 436 -4.11 -6.88 20.47
C PRO A 436 -2.59 -6.71 20.32
N PRO A 437 -1.98 -5.72 20.99
CA PRO A 437 -0.53 -5.58 21.06
C PRO A 437 0.09 -6.81 21.73
N GLY A 438 1.08 -7.43 21.07
CA GLY A 438 1.77 -8.62 21.56
C GLY A 438 1.32 -9.94 20.92
N MET A 439 0.17 -9.99 20.24
CA MET A 439 -0.20 -11.15 19.43
C MET A 439 0.58 -11.19 18.11
N SER A 440 0.98 -12.39 17.69
CA SER A 440 1.59 -12.61 16.39
C SER A 440 0.64 -12.18 15.28
N ARG A 441 1.17 -11.53 14.25
CA ARG A 441 0.41 -11.13 13.05
C ARG A 441 -0.44 -12.34 12.59
N PRO A 442 -1.78 -12.22 12.55
CA PRO A 442 -2.62 -13.31 12.08
C PRO A 442 -2.27 -13.64 10.63
N GLU A 443 -2.16 -14.93 10.30
CA GLU A 443 -1.92 -15.37 8.92
C GLU A 443 -3.11 -14.96 8.06
N LEU A 444 -2.85 -14.15 7.03
CA LEU A 444 -3.86 -13.70 6.07
C LEU A 444 -4.16 -14.74 5.01
#